data_AF-A0A9W6B5A9-F1
#
_entry.id   AF-A0A9W6B5A9-F1
#
_cell.length_a   1.000
_cell.length_b   1.000
_cell.length_c   1.000
_cell.angle_alpha   90.00
_cell.angle_beta   90.00
_cell.angle_gamma   90.00
#
_symmetry.space_group_name_H-M   'P 1'
#
loop_
_entity.id
_entity.type
_entity.pdbx_description
1 polymer ?
#
loop_
_entity_poly.entity_id
_entity_poly.type
_entity_poly.pdbx_seq_one_letter_code
_entity_poly.pdbx_strand_id
1 'polypeptide(L)'
;MLSLCAFPQKAAKKLVWEEDFSGDTLDTKVWNFELGNGCPDICGWGNNERQIYTKNNHELKDGMLYITAKHKDSSYTSTRITTAGKKEFMYGYIEARAKLPIGEGIWPAFWMLGSNIGEKGWPLCGEIDILEYIGKEPHMVFTSLHTQDSHGETINTKKTKFEAIEEGFHTYAMDWTKDKIAFYVDDVLVYTFNPENKTEVVWPYNQPFYFLVNMAIGGNFGGPEVDDTIFPQAYILDYIRVYQ
;
A
#
# COMPACT_ATOMS: atom_id res chain seq x y z
N MET A 1 -8.01 6.95 31.64
CA MET A 1 -9.33 6.94 31.00
C MET A 1 -9.26 7.88 29.81
N LEU A 2 -8.78 7.39 28.66
CA LEU A 2 -8.87 8.12 27.40
C LEU A 2 -10.07 7.58 26.64
N SER A 3 -10.98 8.50 26.34
CA SER A 3 -12.26 8.27 25.71
C SER A 3 -12.05 7.73 24.30
N LEU A 4 -12.59 6.53 24.02
CA LEU A 4 -12.82 6.06 22.65
C LEU A 4 -13.86 6.98 21.99
N CYS A 5 -13.42 8.08 21.40
CA CYS A 5 -14.15 8.66 20.29
C CYS A 5 -13.73 7.90 19.03
N ALA A 6 -14.36 6.75 18.79
CA ALA A 6 -14.36 6.18 17.45
C ALA A 6 -14.89 7.28 16.51
N PHE A 7 -14.10 7.66 15.50
CA PHE A 7 -14.53 8.69 14.55
C PHE A 7 -15.89 8.29 13.94
N PRO A 8 -16.87 9.23 13.88
CA PRO A 8 -18.24 8.92 13.47
C PRO A 8 -18.33 8.35 12.04
N GLN A 9 -17.27 8.48 11.24
CA GLN A 9 -17.24 8.09 9.84
C GLN A 9 -17.03 6.58 9.60
N LYS A 10 -16.30 5.88 10.49
CA LYS A 10 -16.21 4.40 10.50
C LYS A 10 -17.45 3.79 11.16
N ALA A 11 -17.92 4.39 12.26
CA ALA A 11 -19.04 3.87 13.06
C ALA A 11 -20.39 3.80 12.34
N ALA A 12 -20.58 4.57 11.26
CA ALA A 12 -21.80 4.56 10.46
C ALA A 12 -21.82 3.51 9.33
N LYS A 13 -20.68 2.84 9.03
CA LYS A 13 -20.53 1.92 7.91
C LYS A 13 -20.52 0.47 8.37
N LYS A 14 -20.89 -0.45 7.46
CA LYS A 14 -20.88 -1.90 7.71
C LYS A 14 -19.63 -2.52 7.11
N LEU A 15 -19.02 -3.48 7.82
CA LEU A 15 -17.95 -4.31 7.24
C LEU A 15 -18.53 -5.12 6.08
N VAL A 16 -17.99 -4.92 4.87
CA VAL A 16 -18.44 -5.62 3.65
C VAL A 16 -17.42 -6.64 3.15
N TRP A 17 -16.15 -6.48 3.51
CA TRP A 17 -15.11 -7.45 3.21
C TRP A 17 -13.95 -7.33 4.21
N GLU A 18 -13.35 -8.47 4.53
CA GLU A 18 -12.19 -8.60 5.40
C GLU A 18 -11.26 -9.69 4.84
N GLU A 19 -9.96 -9.40 4.89
CA GLU A 19 -8.89 -10.36 4.80
C GLU A 19 -8.21 -10.39 6.18
N ASP A 20 -8.33 -11.51 6.88
CA ASP A 20 -7.80 -11.73 8.23
C ASP A 20 -6.55 -12.62 8.24
N PHE A 21 -6.08 -13.05 7.06
CA PHE A 21 -4.89 -13.87 6.87
C PHE A 21 -4.84 -15.13 7.76
N SER A 22 -6.01 -15.66 8.15
CA SER A 22 -6.08 -16.77 9.12
C SER A 22 -5.82 -18.15 8.51
N GLY A 23 -5.69 -18.24 7.18
CA GLY A 23 -5.45 -19.49 6.46
C GLY A 23 -3.99 -19.95 6.55
N ASP A 24 -3.75 -21.21 6.17
CA ASP A 24 -2.39 -21.76 6.08
C ASP A 24 -1.63 -21.26 4.82
N THR A 25 -2.37 -20.79 3.82
CA THR A 25 -1.85 -20.27 2.55
C THR A 25 -2.70 -19.11 2.07
N LEU A 26 -2.09 -18.16 1.35
CA LEU A 26 -2.80 -17.03 0.76
C LEU A 26 -3.93 -17.50 -0.18
N ASP A 27 -5.16 -16.98 0.02
CA ASP A 27 -6.30 -17.37 -0.81
C ASP A 27 -6.13 -16.84 -2.24
N THR A 28 -5.83 -17.76 -3.16
CA THR A 28 -5.64 -17.43 -4.58
C THR A 28 -6.94 -17.11 -5.32
N LYS A 29 -8.10 -17.18 -4.67
CA LYS A 29 -9.35 -16.59 -5.18
C LYS A 29 -9.43 -15.09 -4.89
N VAL A 30 -8.64 -14.58 -3.95
CA VAL A 30 -8.55 -13.17 -3.57
C VAL A 30 -7.29 -12.54 -4.15
N TRP A 31 -6.14 -13.19 -4.00
CA TRP A 31 -4.84 -12.62 -4.31
C TRP A 31 -4.21 -13.22 -5.57
N ASN A 32 -3.61 -12.35 -6.38
CA ASN A 32 -2.66 -12.66 -7.44
C ASN A 32 -1.25 -12.42 -6.91
N PHE A 33 -0.27 -13.16 -7.42
CA PHE A 33 1.14 -12.83 -7.24
C PHE A 33 1.64 -12.14 -8.50
N GLU A 34 2.26 -10.97 -8.34
CA GLU A 34 3.08 -10.38 -9.40
C GLU A 34 4.52 -10.85 -9.21
N LEU A 35 5.13 -11.33 -10.29
CA LEU A 35 6.40 -12.05 -10.24
C LEU A 35 7.46 -11.35 -11.08
N GLY A 36 8.73 -11.58 -10.75
CA GLY A 36 9.83 -11.01 -11.51
C GLY A 36 10.14 -9.57 -11.10
N ASN A 37 10.79 -8.86 -12.00
CA ASN A 37 11.26 -7.48 -11.83
C ASN A 37 10.50 -6.48 -12.75
N GLY A 38 9.32 -6.86 -13.25
CA GLY A 38 8.51 -6.03 -14.16
C GLY A 38 8.90 -6.08 -15.64
N CYS A 39 9.97 -6.79 -16.02
CA CYS A 39 10.36 -6.92 -17.43
C CYS A 39 9.43 -7.86 -18.24
N PRO A 40 9.27 -7.62 -19.56
CA PRO A 40 9.92 -6.58 -20.36
C PRO A 40 9.22 -5.21 -20.32
N ASP A 41 8.00 -5.12 -19.78
CA ASP A 41 7.13 -3.95 -19.96
C ASP A 41 7.55 -2.76 -19.10
N ILE A 42 7.87 -3.01 -17.83
CA ILE A 42 8.23 -1.99 -16.82
C ILE A 42 9.39 -2.49 -15.96
N CYS A 43 10.52 -2.82 -16.58
CA CYS A 43 11.71 -3.29 -15.87
C CYS A 43 12.06 -2.43 -14.63
N GLY A 44 12.41 -3.08 -13.53
CA GLY A 44 12.59 -2.42 -12.22
C GLY A 44 11.27 -1.87 -11.66
N TRP A 45 10.14 -2.45 -12.07
CA TRP A 45 8.78 -1.99 -11.77
C TRP A 45 8.53 -0.50 -12.08
N GLY A 46 9.24 0.04 -13.08
CA GLY A 46 9.19 1.47 -13.46
C GLY A 46 10.03 2.39 -12.57
N ASN A 47 10.56 1.89 -11.46
CA ASN A 47 11.20 2.67 -10.40
C ASN A 47 12.66 2.25 -10.15
N ASN A 48 13.28 1.48 -11.05
CA ASN A 48 14.62 0.90 -10.85
C ASN A 48 14.75 0.05 -9.56
N GLU A 49 13.65 -0.59 -9.15
CA GLU A 49 13.61 -1.50 -8.01
C GLU A 49 14.53 -2.72 -8.23
N ARG A 50 15.15 -3.22 -7.17
CA ARG A 50 16.20 -4.25 -7.24
C ARG A 50 15.68 -5.68 -7.01
N GLN A 51 14.50 -5.84 -6.45
CA GLN A 51 13.97 -7.16 -6.11
C GLN A 51 13.39 -7.92 -7.29
N ILE A 52 13.44 -9.24 -7.18
CA ILE A 52 12.59 -10.17 -7.91
C ILE A 52 11.42 -10.54 -6.98
N TYR A 53 10.19 -10.21 -7.36
CA TYR A 53 9.01 -10.67 -6.62
C TYR A 53 8.78 -12.16 -6.85
N THR A 54 8.51 -12.90 -5.78
CA THR A 54 8.31 -14.35 -5.78
C THR A 54 7.11 -14.78 -4.93
N LYS A 55 6.70 -16.05 -5.07
CA LYS A 55 5.70 -16.69 -4.20
C LYS A 55 6.28 -17.24 -2.89
N ASN A 56 7.60 -17.24 -2.71
CA ASN A 56 8.28 -17.90 -1.58
C ASN A 56 8.87 -16.91 -0.56
N ASN A 57 8.49 -15.64 -0.68
CA ASN A 57 8.87 -14.56 0.22
C ASN A 57 7.72 -14.13 1.12
N HIS A 58 6.64 -14.92 1.19
CA HIS A 58 5.55 -14.69 2.14
C HIS A 58 5.25 -15.95 2.95
N GLU A 59 4.71 -15.76 4.14
CA GLU A 59 4.10 -16.80 4.95
C GLU A 59 2.84 -16.25 5.64
N LEU A 60 1.83 -17.11 5.83
CA LEU A 60 0.74 -16.83 6.76
C LEU A 60 1.06 -17.53 8.07
N LYS A 61 1.09 -16.76 9.15
CA LYS A 61 1.47 -17.27 10.47
C LYS A 61 0.80 -16.45 11.56
N ASP A 62 0.28 -17.13 12.57
CA ASP A 62 -0.36 -16.52 13.73
C ASP A 62 -1.50 -15.54 13.35
N GLY A 63 -2.23 -15.82 12.26
CA GLY A 63 -3.30 -14.97 11.73
C GLY A 63 -2.81 -13.70 11.03
N MET A 64 -1.58 -13.69 10.52
CA MET A 64 -0.97 -12.52 9.89
C MET A 64 -0.24 -12.93 8.61
N LEU A 65 -0.20 -12.01 7.65
CA LEU A 65 0.66 -12.09 6.47
C LEU A 65 2.03 -11.49 6.78
N TYR A 66 3.08 -12.30 6.62
CA TYR A 66 4.47 -11.84 6.64
C TYR A 66 4.99 -11.80 5.22
N ILE A 67 5.40 -10.62 4.73
CA ILE A 67 6.22 -10.48 3.53
C ILE A 67 7.66 -10.27 3.99
N THR A 68 8.57 -11.16 3.61
CA THR A 68 9.99 -11.12 4.00
C THR A 68 10.87 -10.77 2.81
N ALA A 69 11.48 -9.60 2.86
CA ALA A 69 12.54 -9.17 1.98
C ALA A 69 13.83 -9.89 2.35
N LYS A 70 14.51 -10.48 1.35
CA LYS A 70 15.72 -11.28 1.54
C LYS A 70 16.80 -10.84 0.56
N HIS A 71 18.05 -10.84 1.01
CA HIS A 71 19.23 -10.71 0.17
C HIS A 71 20.08 -11.98 0.28
N LYS A 72 20.29 -12.69 -0.84
CA LYS A 72 21.10 -13.91 -0.91
C LYS A 72 21.79 -14.01 -2.27
N ASP A 73 23.07 -14.35 -2.27
CA ASP A 73 23.88 -14.55 -3.49
C ASP A 73 23.77 -13.36 -4.47
N SER A 74 23.84 -12.14 -3.94
CA SER A 74 23.69 -10.86 -4.67
C SER A 74 22.32 -10.63 -5.32
N SER A 75 21.28 -11.37 -4.89
CA SER A 75 19.91 -11.23 -5.37
C SER A 75 18.97 -10.82 -4.25
N TYR A 76 18.16 -9.80 -4.51
CA TYR A 76 17.07 -9.39 -3.64
C TYR A 76 15.76 -10.06 -4.06
N THR A 77 15.00 -10.54 -3.09
CA THR A 77 13.68 -11.15 -3.32
C THR A 77 12.67 -10.65 -2.31
N SER A 78 11.42 -10.54 -2.74
CA SER A 78 10.30 -10.09 -1.91
C SER A 78 8.97 -10.63 -2.47
N THR A 79 7.83 -10.14 -1.97
CA THR A 79 6.50 -10.47 -2.49
C THR A 79 5.72 -9.20 -2.85
N ARG A 80 4.98 -9.27 -3.96
CA ARG A 80 3.95 -8.32 -4.38
C ARG A 80 2.70 -9.10 -4.72
N ILE A 81 1.59 -8.73 -4.10
CA ILE A 81 0.29 -9.36 -4.30
C ILE A 81 -0.76 -8.30 -4.64
N THR A 82 -1.72 -8.68 -5.47
CA THR A 82 -2.82 -7.79 -5.89
C THR A 82 -4.17 -8.50 -5.85
N THR A 83 -5.25 -7.74 -5.71
CA THR A 83 -6.61 -8.28 -5.83
C THR A 83 -7.27 -8.02 -7.19
N ALA A 84 -6.48 -7.63 -8.19
CA ALA A 84 -6.95 -7.31 -9.55
C ALA A 84 -7.83 -8.41 -10.14
N GLY A 85 -9.01 -8.04 -10.65
CA GLY A 85 -9.98 -8.98 -11.23
C GLY A 85 -10.62 -9.96 -10.23
N LYS A 86 -10.37 -9.80 -8.92
CA LYS A 86 -10.86 -10.70 -7.86
C LYS A 86 -11.65 -9.98 -6.79
N LYS A 87 -11.04 -8.97 -6.15
CA LYS A 87 -11.69 -8.09 -5.16
C LYS A 87 -11.38 -6.65 -5.50
N GLU A 88 -12.43 -5.89 -5.78
CA GLU A 88 -12.36 -4.50 -6.19
C GLU A 88 -13.46 -3.72 -5.49
N PHE A 89 -13.17 -2.48 -5.11
CA PHE A 89 -14.05 -1.66 -4.31
C PHE A 89 -14.16 -0.27 -4.90
N MET A 90 -15.34 0.34 -4.76
CA MET A 90 -15.55 1.74 -5.07
C MET A 90 -16.12 2.41 -3.82
N TYR A 91 -15.43 3.43 -3.32
CA TYR A 91 -15.73 4.11 -2.06
C TYR A 91 -15.70 3.20 -0.82
N GLY A 92 -15.73 3.83 0.35
CA GLY A 92 -15.78 3.15 1.63
C GLY A 92 -14.75 3.68 2.62
N TYR A 93 -14.75 3.11 3.80
CA TYR A 93 -13.62 3.21 4.72
C TYR A 93 -12.76 1.96 4.52
N ILE A 94 -11.49 2.12 4.22
CA ILE A 94 -10.55 1.01 3.97
C ILE A 94 -9.44 1.14 4.99
N GLU A 95 -9.09 0.05 5.67
CA GLU A 95 -8.08 0.04 6.72
C GLU A 95 -7.26 -1.23 6.65
N ALA A 96 -5.94 -1.09 6.70
CA ALA A 96 -5.02 -2.18 7.00
C ALA A 96 -4.38 -1.94 8.37
N ARG A 97 -4.15 -3.02 9.12
CA ARG A 97 -3.30 -2.98 10.32
C ARG A 97 -2.01 -3.68 10.01
N ALA A 98 -0.90 -2.96 10.13
CA ALA A 98 0.40 -3.49 9.71
C ALA A 98 1.54 -3.01 10.62
N LYS A 99 2.62 -3.80 10.65
CA LYS A 99 3.90 -3.48 11.28
C LYS A 99 4.96 -3.34 10.20
N LEU A 100 5.64 -2.20 10.21
CA LEU A 100 6.64 -1.87 9.21
C LEU A 100 7.97 -2.62 9.46
N PRO A 101 8.68 -3.02 8.38
CA PRO A 101 10.10 -3.33 8.40
C PRO A 101 10.94 -2.06 8.63
N ILE A 102 12.24 -2.22 8.87
CA ILE A 102 13.17 -1.09 9.05
C ILE A 102 14.41 -1.23 8.15
N GLY A 103 15.11 -0.12 7.95
CA GLY A 103 16.43 -0.11 7.32
C GLY A 103 16.47 0.49 5.92
N GLU A 104 17.61 1.10 5.60
CA GLU A 104 17.81 1.84 4.36
C GLU A 104 17.65 0.94 3.12
N GLY A 105 16.84 1.40 2.17
CA GLY A 105 16.52 0.68 0.94
C GLY A 105 15.24 -0.16 0.99
N ILE A 106 14.59 -0.31 2.14
CA ILE A 106 13.30 -1.01 2.22
C ILE A 106 12.13 -0.06 1.91
N TRP A 107 11.15 -0.54 1.13
CA TRP A 107 9.96 0.22 0.74
C TRP A 107 8.69 -0.64 0.76
N PRO A 108 8.06 -0.84 1.94
CA PRO A 108 6.73 -1.42 2.06
C PRO A 108 5.64 -0.46 1.57
N ALA A 109 4.61 -1.02 0.93
CA ALA A 109 3.44 -0.27 0.50
C ALA A 109 2.14 -1.07 0.66
N PHE A 110 1.07 -0.36 1.03
CA PHE A 110 -0.33 -0.79 0.89
C PHE A 110 -1.10 0.29 0.17
N TRP A 111 -1.59 -0.05 -1.03
CA TRP A 111 -2.03 0.92 -2.01
C TRP A 111 -3.05 0.31 -2.96
N MET A 112 -3.58 1.13 -3.87
CA MET A 112 -4.61 0.72 -4.81
C MET A 112 -4.38 1.30 -6.20
N LEU A 113 -4.76 0.55 -7.23
CA LEU A 113 -4.81 1.00 -8.62
C LEU A 113 -6.22 0.89 -9.18
N GLY A 114 -6.57 1.79 -10.10
CA GLY A 114 -7.86 1.76 -10.78
C GLY A 114 -8.01 0.50 -11.63
N SER A 115 -9.17 -0.15 -11.55
CA SER A 115 -9.44 -1.41 -12.26
C SER A 115 -9.40 -1.29 -13.79
N ASN A 116 -9.51 -0.06 -14.32
CA ASN A 116 -9.39 0.21 -15.75
C ASN A 116 -7.93 0.37 -16.24
N ILE A 117 -6.92 0.04 -15.44
CA ILE A 117 -5.50 0.12 -15.84
C ILE A 117 -5.20 -0.63 -17.15
N GLY A 118 -5.87 -1.76 -17.42
CA GLY A 118 -5.70 -2.49 -18.69
C GLY A 118 -6.26 -1.77 -19.92
N GLU A 119 -7.20 -0.83 -19.72
CA GLU A 119 -7.80 -0.03 -20.78
C GLU A 119 -7.10 1.34 -20.93
N LYS A 120 -6.83 2.02 -19.81
CA LYS A 120 -6.34 3.40 -19.82
C LYS A 120 -4.85 3.55 -19.49
N GLY A 121 -4.24 2.53 -18.91
CA GLY A 121 -2.88 2.59 -18.40
C GLY A 121 -2.74 3.49 -17.16
N TRP A 122 -1.54 3.47 -16.58
CA TRP A 122 -1.11 4.45 -15.58
C TRP A 122 -0.53 5.68 -16.30
N PRO A 123 -0.78 6.93 -15.84
CA PRO A 123 -1.45 7.33 -14.59
C PRO A 123 -2.96 7.57 -14.72
N LEU A 124 -3.55 7.35 -15.90
CA LEU A 124 -4.98 7.63 -16.17
C LEU A 124 -5.94 6.77 -15.33
N CYS A 125 -5.54 5.55 -14.97
CA CYS A 125 -6.34 4.70 -14.09
C CYS A 125 -6.48 5.24 -12.66
N GLY A 126 -5.56 6.10 -12.24
CA GLY A 126 -5.47 6.57 -10.86
C GLY A 126 -4.77 5.57 -9.93
N GLU A 127 -4.10 6.12 -8.93
CA GLU A 127 -3.41 5.41 -7.85
C GLU A 127 -3.76 6.06 -6.51
N ILE A 128 -3.89 5.23 -5.47
CA ILE A 128 -4.14 5.66 -4.09
C ILE A 128 -3.17 4.95 -3.15
N ASP A 129 -2.22 5.69 -2.59
CA ASP A 129 -1.23 5.15 -1.67
C ASP A 129 -1.67 5.41 -0.24
N ILE A 130 -2.24 4.39 0.39
CA ILE A 130 -2.80 4.45 1.76
C ILE A 130 -1.65 4.41 2.79
N LEU A 131 -0.60 3.64 2.48
CA LEU A 131 0.63 3.57 3.22
C LEU A 131 1.79 3.40 2.23
N GLU A 132 2.71 4.36 2.23
CA GLU A 132 4.09 4.10 1.87
C GLU A 132 5.04 4.49 3.00
N TYR A 133 6.09 3.70 3.16
CA TYR A 133 7.20 3.97 4.06
C TYR A 133 8.50 3.65 3.33
N ILE A 134 9.54 4.46 3.55
CA ILE A 134 10.88 4.21 3.03
C ILE A 134 11.86 4.18 4.20
N GLY A 135 12.54 3.06 4.40
CA GLY A 135 13.38 2.85 5.59
C GLY A 135 14.63 3.74 5.65
N LYS A 136 14.96 4.45 4.56
CA LYS A 136 15.99 5.51 4.55
C LYS A 136 15.52 6.81 5.22
N GLU A 137 14.21 6.98 5.43
CA GLU A 137 13.62 8.10 6.17
C GLU A 137 12.74 7.59 7.33
N PRO A 138 13.35 7.14 8.44
CA PRO A 138 12.62 6.66 9.60
C PRO A 138 11.62 7.70 10.13
N HIS A 139 10.59 7.20 10.81
CA HIS A 139 9.51 7.97 11.42
C HIS A 139 8.60 8.70 10.44
N MET A 140 8.72 8.44 9.14
CA MET A 140 7.97 9.15 8.10
C MET A 140 7.15 8.19 7.27
N VAL A 141 5.86 8.50 7.13
CA VAL A 141 4.95 7.81 6.21
C VAL A 141 4.42 8.77 5.17
N PHE A 142 4.10 8.23 4.01
CA PHE A 142 3.59 8.97 2.87
C PHE A 142 2.19 8.46 2.53
N THR A 143 1.30 9.41 2.25
CA THR A 143 0.00 9.15 1.64
C THR A 143 -0.08 9.97 0.36
N SER A 144 -0.31 9.31 -0.76
CA SER A 144 -0.14 9.88 -2.09
C SER A 144 -1.31 9.51 -3.01
N LEU A 145 -1.48 10.34 -4.03
CA LEU A 145 -2.47 10.16 -5.08
C LEU A 145 -1.80 10.49 -6.41
N HIS A 146 -1.88 9.55 -7.35
CA HIS A 146 -1.37 9.74 -8.71
C HIS A 146 -2.52 9.76 -9.69
N THR A 147 -2.52 10.76 -10.56
CA THR A 147 -3.52 11.02 -11.60
C THR A 147 -2.83 11.52 -12.86
N GLN A 148 -3.58 11.65 -13.96
CA GLN A 148 -3.04 12.27 -15.17
C GLN A 148 -2.60 13.72 -14.94
N ASP A 149 -3.24 14.46 -14.02
CA ASP A 149 -2.87 15.83 -13.64
C ASP A 149 -1.55 15.89 -12.85
N SER A 150 -1.33 14.94 -11.95
CA SER A 150 -0.11 14.88 -11.13
C SER A 150 0.24 13.43 -10.74
N HIS A 151 1.43 12.97 -11.15
CA HIS A 151 1.92 11.60 -10.95
C HIS A 151 3.46 11.58 -10.92
N GLY A 152 4.07 10.45 -10.54
CA GLY A 152 5.50 10.40 -10.23
C GLY A 152 5.81 11.21 -8.98
N GLU A 153 6.51 12.33 -9.11
CA GLU A 153 6.67 13.33 -8.03
C GLU A 153 5.37 14.16 -7.85
N THR A 154 4.28 13.46 -7.51
CA THR A 154 2.94 14.05 -7.39
C THR A 154 2.91 15.16 -6.35
N ILE A 155 2.19 16.24 -6.64
CA ILE A 155 1.91 17.29 -5.64
C ILE A 155 0.82 16.86 -4.67
N ASN A 156 0.05 15.81 -5.01
CA ASN A 156 -1.05 15.29 -4.21
C ASN A 156 -0.51 14.25 -3.21
N THR A 157 0.48 14.66 -2.41
CA THR A 157 1.12 13.81 -1.41
C THR A 157 1.26 14.53 -0.08
N LYS A 158 1.31 13.75 1.00
CA LYS A 158 1.64 14.23 2.33
C LYS A 158 2.59 13.26 3.01
N LYS A 159 3.77 13.78 3.35
CA LYS A 159 4.71 13.17 4.29
C LYS A 159 4.33 13.55 5.73
N THR A 160 4.16 12.57 6.60
CA THR A 160 3.74 12.77 8.00
C THR A 160 4.70 12.07 8.94
N LYS A 161 5.11 12.77 10.00
CA LYS A 161 6.01 12.24 11.02
C LYS A 161 5.25 11.55 12.15
N PHE A 162 5.69 10.36 12.52
CA PHE A 162 5.24 9.59 13.68
C PHE A 162 6.47 8.96 14.33
N GLU A 163 6.87 9.43 15.52
CA GLU A 163 8.12 9.02 16.18
C GLU A 163 8.21 7.51 16.45
N ALA A 164 7.07 6.84 16.60
CA ALA A 164 6.99 5.42 16.97
C ALA A 164 6.43 4.54 15.84
N ILE A 165 6.42 4.99 14.57
CA ILE A 165 5.72 4.26 13.49
C ILE A 165 6.32 2.87 13.18
N GLU A 166 7.59 2.66 13.51
CA GLU A 166 8.25 1.36 13.42
C GLU A 166 7.97 0.46 14.65
N GLU A 167 7.41 1.01 15.72
CA GLU A 167 7.19 0.32 17.00
C GLU A 167 5.84 -0.39 17.05
N GLY A 168 5.82 -1.60 16.51
CA GLY A 168 4.64 -2.46 16.60
C GLY A 168 3.69 -2.23 15.43
N PHE A 169 2.40 -2.41 15.67
CA PHE A 169 1.38 -2.34 14.63
C PHE A 169 0.62 -1.03 14.71
N HIS A 170 0.40 -0.43 13.55
CA HIS A 170 -0.40 0.78 13.36
C HIS A 170 -1.54 0.51 12.39
N THR A 171 -2.59 1.31 12.44
CA THR A 171 -3.65 1.29 11.42
C THR A 171 -3.37 2.35 10.37
N TYR A 172 -3.51 1.96 9.10
CA TYR A 172 -3.38 2.84 7.94
C TYR A 172 -4.68 2.76 7.16
N ALA A 173 -5.36 3.88 7.03
CA ALA A 173 -6.73 3.89 6.53
C ALA A 173 -7.01 5.04 5.60
N MET A 174 -8.06 4.88 4.81
CA MET A 174 -8.68 5.96 4.07
C MET A 174 -10.21 5.94 4.21
N ASP A 175 -10.80 7.13 4.17
CA ASP A 175 -12.21 7.35 3.90
C ASP A 175 -12.35 7.93 2.49
N TRP A 176 -12.82 7.08 1.58
CA TRP A 176 -12.99 7.41 0.17
C TRP A 176 -14.47 7.55 -0.17
N THR A 177 -14.81 8.69 -0.75
CA THR A 177 -16.16 9.05 -1.21
C THR A 177 -16.07 9.57 -2.64
N LYS A 178 -17.23 9.83 -3.26
CA LYS A 178 -17.29 10.50 -4.57
C LYS A 178 -16.66 11.91 -4.58
N ASP A 179 -16.54 12.53 -3.39
CA ASP A 179 -16.17 13.94 -3.24
C ASP A 179 -14.74 14.12 -2.68
N LYS A 180 -14.23 13.16 -1.91
CA LYS A 180 -12.92 13.30 -1.25
C LYS A 180 -12.33 11.95 -0.88
N ILE A 181 -11.01 11.93 -0.72
CA ILE A 181 -10.25 10.85 -0.07
C ILE A 181 -9.53 11.48 1.12
N ALA A 182 -9.80 10.95 2.31
CA ALA A 182 -9.16 11.37 3.55
C ALA A 182 -8.36 10.20 4.12
N PHE A 183 -7.09 10.43 4.47
CA PHE A 183 -6.18 9.39 4.96
C PHE A 183 -5.96 9.51 6.46
N TYR A 184 -5.80 8.37 7.12
CA TYR A 184 -5.65 8.28 8.57
C TYR A 184 -4.53 7.32 8.93
N VAL A 185 -3.79 7.64 10.00
CA VAL A 185 -2.86 6.74 10.66
C VAL A 185 -3.21 6.72 12.14
N ASP A 186 -3.45 5.55 12.73
CA ASP A 186 -3.95 5.40 14.11
C ASP A 186 -5.14 6.31 14.43
N ASP A 187 -6.14 6.31 13.54
CA ASP A 187 -7.32 7.18 13.58
C ASP A 187 -7.04 8.69 13.48
N VAL A 188 -5.79 9.13 13.33
CA VAL A 188 -5.43 10.54 13.14
C VAL A 188 -5.53 10.91 11.65
N LEU A 189 -6.36 11.89 11.30
CA LEU A 189 -6.42 12.43 9.94
C LEU A 189 -5.08 13.09 9.56
N VAL A 190 -4.41 12.58 8.54
CA VAL A 190 -3.09 13.09 8.08
C VAL A 190 -3.17 13.87 6.78
N TYR A 191 -4.07 13.49 5.87
CA TYR A 191 -4.20 14.11 4.56
C TYR A 191 -5.64 14.06 4.04
N THR A 192 -6.04 15.05 3.24
CA THR A 192 -7.33 15.02 2.53
C THR A 192 -7.14 15.63 1.15
N PHE A 193 -7.54 14.87 0.14
CA PHE A 193 -7.64 15.34 -1.22
C PHE A 193 -9.12 15.55 -1.59
N ASN A 194 -9.48 16.79 -1.87
CA ASN A 194 -10.82 17.22 -2.27
C ASN A 194 -10.71 18.39 -3.26
N PRO A 195 -10.32 18.13 -4.51
CA PRO A 195 -10.21 19.18 -5.52
C PRO A 195 -11.60 19.74 -5.84
N GLU A 196 -11.68 21.05 -6.08
CA GLU A 196 -12.93 21.72 -6.44
C GLU A 196 -13.45 21.23 -7.80
N ASN A 197 -12.57 21.09 -8.78
CA ASN A 197 -12.89 20.60 -10.11
C ASN A 197 -12.50 19.12 -10.26
N LYS A 198 -13.50 18.24 -10.35
CA LYS A 198 -13.34 16.78 -10.44
C LYS A 198 -13.49 16.27 -11.88
N THR A 199 -12.65 16.76 -12.77
CA THR A 199 -12.50 16.16 -14.10
C THR A 199 -11.86 14.77 -13.97
N GLU A 200 -12.00 13.92 -14.98
CA GLU A 200 -11.38 12.58 -14.97
C GLU A 200 -9.85 12.62 -14.81
N VAL A 201 -9.21 13.69 -15.31
CA VAL A 201 -7.75 13.91 -15.23
C VAL A 201 -7.30 14.20 -13.80
N VAL A 202 -8.14 14.85 -12.99
CA VAL A 202 -7.85 15.26 -11.61
C VAL A 202 -8.45 14.29 -10.58
N TRP A 203 -9.56 13.63 -10.93
CA TRP A 203 -10.35 12.77 -10.06
C TRP A 203 -10.75 11.46 -10.76
N PRO A 204 -9.79 10.56 -11.05
CA PRO A 204 -10.07 9.22 -11.60
C PRO A 204 -10.63 8.25 -10.54
N TYR A 205 -11.12 8.74 -9.41
CA TYR A 205 -11.51 7.96 -8.22
C TYR A 205 -13.02 7.68 -8.12
N ASN A 206 -13.75 7.79 -9.22
CA ASN A 206 -15.18 7.44 -9.31
C ASN A 206 -15.37 6.15 -10.12
N GLN A 207 -14.61 5.12 -9.75
CA GLN A 207 -14.60 3.78 -10.37
C GLN A 207 -14.06 2.75 -9.37
N PRO A 208 -14.15 1.43 -9.66
CA PRO A 208 -13.52 0.41 -8.83
C PRO A 208 -11.99 0.50 -8.82
N PHE A 209 -11.41 0.18 -7.67
CA PHE A 209 -9.98 0.04 -7.43
C PHE A 209 -9.70 -1.31 -6.76
N TYR A 210 -8.54 -1.90 -7.04
CA TYR A 210 -8.07 -3.14 -6.41
C TYR A 210 -6.85 -2.87 -5.52
N PHE A 211 -6.61 -3.76 -4.56
CA PHE A 211 -5.50 -3.63 -3.61
C PHE A 211 -4.19 -4.15 -4.16
N LEU A 212 -3.10 -3.53 -3.72
CA LEU A 212 -1.74 -4.01 -3.83
C LEU A 212 -1.08 -3.98 -2.45
N VAL A 213 -0.31 -5.03 -2.15
CA VAL A 213 0.57 -5.11 -0.98
C VAL A 213 1.93 -5.60 -1.45
N ASN A 214 2.99 -4.86 -1.16
CA ASN A 214 4.35 -5.27 -1.48
C ASN A 214 5.39 -4.70 -0.52
N MET A 215 6.60 -5.20 -0.65
CA MET A 215 7.80 -4.59 -0.09
C MET A 215 8.90 -4.56 -1.15
N ALA A 216 9.10 -3.40 -1.76
CA ALA A 216 10.19 -3.15 -2.69
C ALA A 216 11.54 -3.00 -1.97
N ILE A 217 12.63 -3.15 -2.72
CA ILE A 217 14.01 -2.99 -2.26
C ILE A 217 14.77 -2.08 -3.24
N GLY A 218 15.34 -1.00 -2.73
CA GLY A 218 16.03 0.02 -3.51
C GLY A 218 15.05 0.91 -4.29
N GLY A 219 15.29 1.05 -5.59
CA GLY A 219 14.52 1.95 -6.44
C GLY A 219 14.86 3.43 -6.26
N ASN A 220 14.30 4.27 -7.13
CA ASN A 220 14.52 5.71 -7.13
C ASN A 220 13.96 6.39 -5.87
N PHE A 221 12.87 5.85 -5.32
CA PHE A 221 12.21 6.38 -4.13
C PHE A 221 12.73 5.76 -2.84
N GLY A 222 12.72 4.42 -2.71
CA GLY A 222 13.21 3.71 -1.53
C GLY A 222 14.74 3.73 -1.34
N GLY A 223 15.51 3.96 -2.42
CA GLY A 223 16.98 3.95 -2.45
C GLY A 223 17.56 5.21 -3.12
N PRO A 224 18.54 5.09 -4.05
CA PRO A 224 19.01 3.85 -4.66
C PRO A 224 19.94 3.02 -3.76
N GLU A 225 20.50 3.61 -2.71
CA GLU A 225 21.33 2.90 -1.73
C GLU A 225 20.48 1.91 -0.93
N VAL A 226 21.09 0.78 -0.56
CA VAL A 226 20.48 -0.29 0.23
C VAL A 226 21.55 -0.78 1.19
N ASP A 227 21.24 -0.83 2.48
CA ASP A 227 22.11 -1.45 3.47
C ASP A 227 21.85 -2.95 3.52
N ASP A 228 22.78 -3.74 2.97
CA ASP A 228 22.64 -5.20 2.91
C ASP A 228 22.64 -5.89 4.28
N THR A 229 23.09 -5.21 5.34
CA THR A 229 23.16 -5.79 6.69
C THR A 229 21.80 -5.89 7.36
N ILE A 230 20.77 -5.22 6.83
CA ILE A 230 19.42 -5.21 7.41
C ILE A 230 18.65 -6.50 7.13
N PHE A 231 19.03 -7.28 6.11
CA PHE A 231 18.25 -8.44 5.68
C PHE A 231 18.46 -9.66 6.60
N PRO A 232 17.39 -10.44 6.86
CA PRO A 232 16.03 -10.30 6.33
C PRO A 232 15.19 -9.22 7.06
N GLN A 233 14.25 -8.61 6.34
CA GLN A 233 13.26 -7.67 6.89
C GLN A 233 11.85 -8.15 6.61
N ALA A 234 10.93 -7.96 7.57
CA ALA A 234 9.55 -8.41 7.47
C ALA A 234 8.56 -7.25 7.53
N TYR A 235 7.71 -7.14 6.51
CA TYR A 235 6.49 -6.33 6.51
C TYR A 235 5.32 -7.23 6.89
N ILE A 236 4.63 -6.90 7.98
CA ILE A 236 3.64 -7.80 8.60
C ILE A 236 2.27 -7.14 8.57
N LEU A 237 1.27 -7.80 8.01
CA LEU A 237 -0.11 -7.33 7.97
C LEU A 237 -0.98 -8.26 8.82
N ASP A 238 -1.76 -7.66 9.71
CA ASP A 238 -2.74 -8.35 10.55
C ASP A 238 -4.08 -8.52 9.82
N TYR A 239 -4.58 -7.45 9.21
CA TYR A 239 -5.79 -7.53 8.40
C TYR A 239 -5.86 -6.43 7.35
N ILE A 240 -6.79 -6.61 6.40
CA ILE A 240 -7.33 -5.56 5.54
C ILE A 240 -8.85 -5.60 5.64
N ARG A 241 -9.48 -4.46 5.91
CA ARG A 241 -10.94 -4.33 6.08
C ARG A 241 -11.52 -3.23 5.21
N VAL A 242 -12.69 -3.51 4.64
CA VAL A 242 -13.46 -2.56 3.84
C VAL A 242 -14.84 -2.40 4.46
N TYR A 243 -15.24 -1.15 4.70
CA TYR A 243 -16.53 -0.77 5.24
C TYR A 243 -17.27 0.15 4.29
N GLN A 244 -18.59 -0.05 4.10
CA GLN A 244 -19.46 0.77 3.27
C GLN A 244 -20.79 1.10 3.94
#